data_AF-A0A2K1JPA3-F1
#
_entry.id   AF-A0A2K1JPA3-F1
#
_cell.length_a   1.000
_cell.length_b   1.000
_cell.length_c   1.000
_cell.angle_alpha   90.00
_cell.angle_beta   90.00
_cell.angle_gamma   90.00
#
_symmetry.space_group_name_H-M   'P 1'
#
loop_
_entity.id
_entity.type
_entity.pdbx_description
1 polymer ?
#
loop_
_entity_poly.entity_id
_entity_poly.type
_entity_poly.pdbx_seq_one_letter_code
_entity_poly.pdbx_strand_id
1 'polypeptide(L)'
;EVRTISKRVSLIIKLRPYMIIKVLTLNNRKHGHAKCHLLAIDILTKKKFKHIIPSSHNCDLFHMSCINFQFIDIFENRFLFFFIVNGITKDNLCLSIDKACLCI
;
A
#
# COMPACT_ATOMS: atom_id res chain seq x y z
N GLU A 1 8.80 -8.32 12.61
CA GLU A 1 7.78 -9.32 13.03
C GLU A 1 6.39 -8.68 13.11
N VAL A 2 5.31 -9.44 12.87
CA VAL A 2 3.93 -8.91 12.86
C VAL A 2 3.54 -8.23 14.18
N ARG A 3 4.04 -8.72 15.30
CA ARG A 3 3.73 -8.15 16.63
C ARG A 3 4.11 -6.67 16.80
N THR A 4 5.04 -6.15 16.00
CA THR A 4 5.49 -4.76 16.09
C THR A 4 4.72 -3.82 15.17
N ILE A 5 3.80 -4.33 14.36
CA ILE A 5 3.08 -3.54 13.36
C ILE A 5 2.01 -2.69 14.03
N SER A 6 2.02 -1.40 13.74
CA SER A 6 1.05 -0.42 14.22
C SER A 6 -0.06 -0.15 13.18
N LYS A 7 -1.15 0.47 13.64
CA LYS A 7 -2.21 0.95 12.76
C LYS A 7 -1.64 1.98 11.77
N ARG A 8 -2.25 2.05 10.57
CA ARG A 8 -1.90 2.95 9.45
C ARG A 8 -0.56 2.65 8.76
N VAL A 9 0.11 1.56 9.12
CA VAL A 9 1.22 1.01 8.32
C VAL A 9 0.66 0.26 7.11
N SER A 10 1.29 0.41 5.95
CA SER A 10 0.96 -0.36 4.75
C SER A 10 1.87 -1.58 4.65
N LEU A 11 1.28 -2.75 4.43
CA LEU A 11 1.98 -4.03 4.29
C LEU A 11 1.70 -4.66 2.94
N ILE A 12 2.64 -5.45 2.44
CA ILE A 12 2.39 -6.36 1.34
C ILE A 12 1.85 -7.67 1.91
N ILE A 13 0.62 -8.02 1.54
CA ILE A 13 0.00 -9.30 1.89
C ILE A 13 -0.44 -9.97 0.59
N LYS A 14 0.07 -11.18 0.30
CA LYS A 14 -0.20 -11.91 -0.94
C LYS A 14 0.03 -11.04 -2.20
N LEU A 15 1.21 -10.41 -2.28
CA LEU A 15 1.64 -9.55 -3.40
C LEU A 15 0.74 -8.31 -3.64
N ARG A 16 -0.07 -7.90 -2.65
CA ARG A 16 -0.90 -6.69 -2.74
C ARG A 16 -0.70 -5.79 -1.53
N PRO A 17 -0.69 -4.46 -1.72
CA PRO A 17 -0.53 -3.52 -0.63
C PRO A 17 -1.85 -3.28 0.11
N TYR A 18 -1.82 -3.39 1.43
CA TYR A 18 -2.95 -3.13 2.31
C TYR A 18 -2.55 -2.17 3.43
N MET A 19 -3.39 -1.17 3.69
CA MET A 19 -3.25 -0.29 4.85
C MET A 19 -3.91 -0.95 6.07
N ILE A 20 -3.15 -1.15 7.14
CA ILE A 20 -3.63 -1.77 8.37
C ILE A 20 -4.52 -0.80 9.16
N ILE A 21 -5.77 -1.19 9.43
CA ILE A 21 -6.71 -0.44 10.27
C ILE A 21 -6.58 -0.86 11.73
N LYS A 22 -6.41 -2.17 11.97
CA LYS A 22 -6.42 -2.75 13.31
C LYS A 22 -5.57 -4.01 13.36
N VAL A 23 -4.80 -4.12 14.43
CA VAL A 23 -4.04 -5.32 14.81
C VAL A 23 -4.59 -5.78 16.17
N LEU A 24 -4.87 -7.07 16.29
CA LEU A 24 -5.27 -7.71 17.54
C LEU A 24 -4.38 -8.93 17.76
N THR A 25 -3.58 -8.93 18.82
CA THR A 25 -2.77 -10.08 19.19
C THR A 25 -3.53 -10.97 20.14
N LEU A 26 -3.69 -12.24 19.77
CA LEU A 26 -4.26 -13.29 20.59
C LEU A 26 -3.13 -14.16 21.13
N ASN A 27 -3.00 -14.18 22.45
CA ASN A 27 -2.14 -15.13 23.14
C ASN A 27 -2.93 -16.42 23.35
N ASN A 28 -2.41 -17.53 22.83
CA ASN A 28 -3.01 -18.84 23.07
C ASN A 28 -2.67 -19.27 24.49
N ARG A 29 -3.60 -19.96 25.17
CA ARG A 29 -3.37 -20.39 26.56
C ARG A 29 -2.26 -21.44 26.63
N LYS A 30 -1.43 -21.31 27.67
CA LYS A 30 -0.37 -22.20 28.20
C LYS A 30 0.83 -22.54 27.28
N HIS A 31 0.67 -22.94 26.02
CA HIS A 31 1.83 -23.35 25.17
C HIS A 31 1.76 -22.94 23.69
N GLY A 32 0.79 -22.14 23.27
CA GLY A 32 0.65 -21.78 21.85
C GLY A 32 1.37 -20.48 21.48
N HIS A 33 1.98 -20.44 20.29
CA HIS A 33 2.49 -19.18 19.71
C HIS A 33 1.36 -18.17 19.53
N ALA A 34 1.63 -16.91 19.83
CA ALA A 34 0.67 -15.83 19.64
C ALA A 34 0.33 -15.65 18.16
N LYS A 35 -0.92 -15.26 17.88
CA LYS A 35 -1.42 -15.00 16.54
C LYS A 35 -1.92 -13.57 16.46
N CYS A 36 -1.69 -12.90 15.34
CA CYS A 36 -2.20 -11.55 15.09
C CYS A 36 -3.37 -11.64 14.10
N HIS A 37 -4.50 -11.03 14.47
CA HIS A 37 -5.62 -10.73 13.59
C HIS A 37 -5.45 -9.34 13.02
N LEU A 38 -5.28 -9.26 11.71
CA LEU A 38 -5.14 -8.02 10.95
C LEU A 38 -6.47 -7.68 10.28
N LEU A 39 -6.93 -6.45 10.48
CA LEU A 39 -7.98 -5.83 9.66
C LEU A 39 -7.31 -4.73 8.83
N ALA A 40 -7.47 -4.80 7.51
CA ALA A 40 -6.80 -3.91 6.58
C ALA A 40 -7.75 -3.45 5.46
N ILE A 41 -7.32 -2.44 4.70
CA ILE A 41 -7.99 -1.94 3.49
C ILE A 41 -7.03 -2.06 2.32
N ASP A 42 -7.46 -2.65 1.22
CA ASP A 42 -6.72 -2.64 -0.04
C ASP A 42 -6.54 -1.20 -0.52
N ILE A 43 -5.30 -0.78 -0.75
CA ILE A 43 -5.01 0.63 -1.09
C ILE A 43 -5.66 1.04 -2.42
N LEU A 44 -5.76 0.10 -3.37
CA LEU A 44 -6.29 0.33 -4.70
C LEU A 44 -7.81 0.17 -4.73
N THR A 45 -8.32 -0.96 -4.23
CA THR A 45 -9.75 -1.29 -4.37
C THR A 45 -10.62 -0.76 -3.23
N LYS A 46 -10.02 -0.24 -2.16
CA LYS A 46 -10.68 0.18 -0.91
C LYS A 46 -11.50 -0.92 -0.23
N LYS A 47 -11.32 -2.19 -0.62
CA LYS A 47 -12.03 -3.32 -0.02
C LYS A 47 -11.40 -3.70 1.32
N LYS A 48 -12.24 -4.06 2.29
CA LYS A 48 -11.80 -4.55 3.61
C LYS A 48 -11.23 -5.95 3.47
N PHE A 49 -10.15 -6.23 4.22
CA PHE A 49 -9.45 -7.50 4.24
C PHE A 49 -9.18 -7.92 5.68
N LYS A 50 -9.33 -9.23 5.97
CA LYS A 50 -9.06 -9.83 7.28
C LYS A 50 -8.04 -10.96 7.11
N HIS A 51 -7.02 -10.98 7.96
CA HIS A 51 -5.99 -12.01 7.91
C HIS A 51 -5.54 -12.43 9.31
N ILE A 52 -5.18 -13.69 9.47
CA ILE A 52 -4.59 -14.24 10.69
C ILE A 52 -3.21 -14.74 10.33
N ILE A 53 -2.20 -14.29 11.06
CA ILE A 53 -0.80 -14.63 10.82
C ILE A 53 -0.10 -14.84 12.18
N PRO A 54 0.87 -15.75 12.30
CA PRO A 54 1.62 -15.90 13.54
C PRO A 54 2.36 -14.60 13.88
N SER A 55 2.41 -14.25 15.17
CA SER A 55 2.93 -12.94 15.60
C SER A 55 4.42 -12.74 15.29
N SER A 56 5.18 -13.83 15.22
CA SER A 56 6.61 -13.88 14.94
C SER A 56 6.96 -13.86 13.45
N HIS A 57 5.98 -14.02 12.55
CA HIS A 57 6.27 -13.97 11.12
C HIS A 57 6.73 -12.57 10.71
N ASN A 58 7.55 -12.51 9.67
CA ASN A 58 7.90 -11.25 9.02
C ASN A 58 6.81 -10.83 8.02
N CYS A 59 6.73 -9.53 7.77
CA CYS A 59 5.88 -8.93 6.76
C CYS A 59 6.66 -7.82 6.09
N ASP A 60 6.45 -7.67 4.79
CA ASP A 60 7.10 -6.61 4.03
C ASP A 60 6.30 -5.32 4.17
N LEU A 61 7.01 -4.24 4.47
CA LEU A 61 6.44 -2.90 4.50
C LEU A 61 6.26 -2.41 3.06
N PHE A 62 5.13 -1.78 2.79
CA PHE A 62 4.91 -1.06 1.54
C PHE A 62 5.15 0.43 1.78
N HIS A 63 6.06 1.04 1.02
CA HIS A 63 6.29 2.47 1.04
C HIS A 63 5.50 3.13 -0.08
N MET A 64 4.61 4.07 0.26
CA MET A 64 3.89 4.88 -0.72
C MET A 64 4.62 6.21 -0.88
N SER A 65 5.00 6.58 -2.10
CA SER A 65 5.51 7.93 -2.38
C SER A 65 4.41 8.77 -3.02
N CYS A 66 4.10 9.91 -2.40
CA CYS A 66 3.25 10.91 -3.05
C CYS A 66 4.13 11.84 -3.87
N ILE A 67 4.03 11.75 -5.19
CA ILE A 67 4.74 12.62 -6.11
C ILE A 67 3.71 13.54 -6.76
N ASN A 68 3.92 14.85 -6.63
CA ASN A 68 3.09 15.84 -7.31
C ASN A 68 3.60 16.01 -8.74
N PHE A 69 2.73 15.72 -9.71
CA PHE A 69 2.99 15.96 -11.12
C PHE A 69 2.37 17.29 -11.53
N GLN A 70 3.06 18.04 -12.38
CA GLN A 70 2.44 19.18 -13.05
C GLN A 70 1.80 18.66 -14.34
N PHE A 71 0.53 19.03 -14.54
CA PHE A 71 -0.19 18.77 -15.76
C PHE A 71 0.33 19.71 -16.86
N ILE A 72 0.58 19.16 -18.06
CA ILE A 72 1.08 19.93 -19.19
C ILE A 72 0.05 19.94 -20.31
N ASP A 73 -0.30 18.77 -20.86
CA ASP A 73 -1.20 18.71 -22.02
C ASP A 73 -1.89 17.34 -22.17
N ILE A 74 -2.90 17.29 -23.04
CA ILE A 74 -3.62 16.07 -23.45
C ILE A 74 -3.31 15.79 -24.92
N PHE A 75 -2.86 14.57 -25.22
CA PHE A 75 -2.63 14.13 -26.60
C PHE A 75 -3.40 12.83 -26.85
N GLU A 76 -4.20 12.78 -27.92
CA GLU A 76 -4.92 11.56 -28.36
C GLU A 76 -5.67 10.82 -27.22
N ASN A 77 -6.46 11.54 -26.42
CA ASN A 77 -7.20 10.99 -25.25
C ASN A 77 -6.33 10.36 -24.16
N ARG A 78 -5.05 10.72 -24.10
CA ARG A 78 -4.13 10.36 -23.01
C ARG A 78 -3.71 11.62 -22.28
N PHE A 79 -3.76 11.57 -20.95
CA PHE A 79 -3.21 12.65 -20.13
C PHE A 79 -1.69 12.48 -20.04
N LEU A 80 -0.96 13.53 -20.37
CA LEU A 80 0.49 13.56 -20.25
C LEU A 80 0.87 14.32 -18.96
N PHE A 81 1.52 13.63 -18.04
CA PHE A 81 1.99 14.20 -16.78
C PHE A 81 3.52 14.09 -16.71
N PHE A 82 4.18 15.17 -16.32
CA PHE A 82 5.61 15.16 -16.07
C PHE A 82 5.92 15.43 -14.60
N PHE A 83 6.99 14.80 -14.13
CA PHE A 83 7.63 15.16 -12.87
C PHE A 83 8.97 15.79 -13.18
N ILE A 84 9.20 16.97 -12.63
CA ILE A 84 10.49 17.65 -12.68
C ILE A 84 11.23 17.27 -11.40
N VAL A 85 12.26 16.42 -11.52
CA VAL A 85 13.21 16.18 -10.43
C VAL A 85 14.50 16.88 -10.80
N ASN A 86 14.87 17.88 -10.01
CA ASN A 86 16.17 18.55 -10.15
C ASN A 86 16.46 19.06 -11.57
N GLY A 87 15.43 19.58 -12.26
CA GLY A 87 15.55 20.15 -13.61
C GLY A 87 15.58 19.12 -14.76
N ILE A 88 15.43 17.82 -14.47
CA ILE A 88 15.35 16.76 -15.48
C ILE A 88 13.89 16.33 -15.63
N THR A 89 13.35 16.45 -16.83
CA THR A 89 12.03 15.93 -17.22
C THR A 89 12.13 14.42 -17.49
N LYS A 90 11.25 13.63 -16.86
CA LYS A 90 11.10 12.19 -17.15
C LYS A 90 9.68 11.87 -17.61
N ASP A 91 9.56 11.38 -18.85
CA ASP A 91 8.34 11.09 -19.60
C ASP A 91 7.69 9.75 -19.23
N ASN A 92 7.79 9.31 -17.97
CA ASN A 92 7.59 7.90 -17.66
C ASN A 92 6.12 7.49 -17.43
N LEU A 93 5.16 8.41 -17.57
CA LEU A 93 3.81 8.22 -17.01
C LEU A 93 2.70 8.66 -17.96
N CYS A 94 2.13 7.67 -18.65
CA CYS A 94 0.90 7.82 -19.42
C CYS A 94 -0.27 7.26 -18.62
N LEU A 95 -1.22 8.10 -18.24
CA LEU A 95 -2.43 7.69 -17.52
C LEU A 95 -3.62 7.62 -18.48
N SER A 96 -4.29 6.47 -18.50
CA SER A 96 -5.62 6.34 -19.11
C SER A 96 -6.66 6.97 -18.17
N ILE A 97 -7.64 7.65 -18.76
CA ILE A 97 -8.70 8.45 -18.09
C ILE A 97 -9.38 7.68 -16.93
N ASP A 98 -9.43 6.34 -16.99
CA ASP A 98 -10.11 5.48 -16.02
C ASP A 98 -9.30 5.16 -14.73
N LYS A 99 -8.02 5.57 -14.62
CA LYS A 99 -7.15 5.19 -13.49
C LYS A 99 -6.56 6.42 -12.78
N ALA A 100 -7.41 7.12 -12.03
CA ALA A 100 -7.06 8.33 -11.27
C ALA A 100 -6.16 8.13 -10.04
N CYS A 101 -5.60 6.93 -9.81
CA CYS A 101 -4.67 6.70 -8.71
C CYS A 101 -3.53 5.81 -9.18
N LEU A 102 -2.38 6.43 -9.43
CA LEU A 102 -1.14 5.72 -9.55
C LEU A 102 -0.38 5.87 -8.22
N CYS A 103 -0.21 4.74 -7.55
CA CYS A 103 0.69 4.62 -6.41
C CYS A 103 2.03 4.15 -6.96
N ILE A 104 3.04 5.03 -6.94
CA ILE A 104 4.44 4.68 -7.23
C ILE A 104 5.18 4.56 -5.90
#